data_AF-A0A564WQB4-F1
#
_entry.id   AF-A0A564WQB4-F1
#
_cell.length_a   1.000
_cell.length_b   1.000
_cell.length_c   1.000
_cell.angle_alpha   90.00
_cell.angle_beta   90.00
_cell.angle_gamma   90.00
#
_symmetry.space_group_name_H-M   'P 1'
#
loop_
_entity.id
_entity.type
_entity.pdbx_description
1 polymer ?
#
loop_
_entity_poly.entity_id
_entity_poly.type
_entity_poly.pdbx_seq_one_letter_code
_entity_poly.pdbx_strand_id
1 'polypeptide(L)' 'MKYYTVIVVKIDAFESQIVNERHFGNYEDAEEFSRNVPQGTACMIAELKSPLI' A
#
# COMPACT_ATOMS: atom_id res chain seq x y z
N MET A 1 -9.25 -16.08 -2.57
CA MET A 1 -9.50 -14.66 -2.21
C MET A 1 -8.32 -13.83 -2.69
N LYS A 2 -8.57 -12.61 -3.18
CA LYS A 2 -7.52 -11.64 -3.50
C LYS A 2 -7.32 -10.74 -2.30
N TYR A 3 -6.07 -10.46 -1.94
CA TYR A 3 -5.74 -9.53 -0.88
C TYR A 3 -4.97 -8.37 -1.47
N TYR A 4 -5.16 -7.18 -0.91
CA TYR A 4 -4.49 -5.97 -1.36
C TYR A 4 -3.73 -5.37 -0.20
N THR A 5 -2.47 -5.05 -0.40
CA THR A 5 -1.67 -4.35 0.60
C THR A 5 -1.24 -3.02 0.04
N VAL A 6 -1.53 -1.95 0.76
CA VAL A 6 -1.05 -0.61 0.44
C VAL A 6 0.19 -0.34 1.28
N ILE A 7 1.30 -0.05 0.61
CA ILE A 7 2.56 0.35 1.23
C ILE A 7 2.75 1.83 0.95
N VAL A 8 2.93 2.62 2.00
CA VAL A 8 3.21 4.05 1.93
C VAL A 8 4.67 4.29 2.22
N VAL A 9 5.35 4.94 1.29
CA VAL A 9 6.79 5.15 1.30
C VAL A 9 7.07 6.65 1.33
N LYS A 10 7.87 7.10 2.29
CA LYS A 10 8.50 8.41 2.24
C LYS A 10 9.77 8.28 1.40
N ILE A 11 9.78 8.91 0.23
CA ILE A 11 10.94 8.91 -0.66
C ILE A 11 11.97 9.90 -0.11
N ASP A 12 13.20 9.43 0.03
CA ASP A 12 14.37 10.24 0.38
C ASP A 12 15.48 9.96 -0.63
N ALA A 13 16.39 10.93 -0.82
CA ALA A 13 17.48 10.85 -1.78
C ALA A 13 18.53 9.78 -1.41
N PHE A 14 18.62 9.40 -0.14
CA PHE A 14 19.57 8.39 0.34
C PHE A 14 18.88 7.04 0.53
N GLU A 15 17.82 7.00 1.34
CA GLU A 15 17.10 5.77 1.63
C GLU A 15 15.62 6.04 1.86
N SER A 16 14.78 5.43 1.01
CA SER A 16 13.34 5.50 1.15
C SER A 16 12.86 4.66 2.33
N GLN A 17 11.85 5.14 3.05
CA GLN A 17 11.34 4.49 4.26
C GLN A 17 9.86 4.15 4.11
N ILE A 18 9.48 2.93 4.51
CA ILE A 18 8.06 2.57 4.65
C ILE A 18 7.55 3.26 5.92
N VAL A 19 6.57 4.15 5.74
CA VAL A 19 5.97 4.93 6.84
C VAL A 19 4.60 4.41 7.23
N ASN A 20 3.97 3.59 6.39
CA ASN A 20 2.71 2.91 6.70
C ASN A 20 2.54 1.68 5.80
N GLU A 21 1.85 0.68 6.33
CA GLU A 21 1.47 -0.53 5.61
C GLU A 21 0.08 -0.97 6.09
N ARG A 22 -0.83 -1.27 5.16
CA ARG A 22 -2.17 -1.74 5.50
C ARG A 22 -2.69 -2.78 4.51
N HIS A 23 -3.35 -3.79 5.06
CA HIS A 23 -3.96 -4.89 4.33
C HIS A 23 -5.48 -4.69 4.18
N PHE A 24 -6.00 -5.04 3.01
CA PHE A 24 -7.40 -4.92 2.61
C PHE A 24 -7.89 -6.18 1.91
N GLY A 25 -9.17 -6.50 2.10
CA GLY A 25 -9.83 -7.66 1.49
C GLY A 25 -10.36 -7.40 0.07
N ASN A 26 -10.39 -6.15 -0.38
CA ASN A 26 -10.83 -5.75 -1.72
C ASN A 26 -10.00 -4.55 -2.23
N TYR A 27 -10.08 -4.28 -3.53
CA TYR A 27 -9.30 -3.22 -4.17
C TYR A 27 -9.87 -1.82 -3.90
N GLU A 28 -11.19 -1.69 -3.77
CA GLU A 28 -11.89 -0.41 -3.60
C GLU A 28 -11.44 0.30 -2.31
N ASP A 29 -11.39 -0.42 -1.19
CA ASP A 29 -10.90 0.10 0.08
C ASP A 29 -9.40 0.45 0.03
N ALA A 30 -8.60 -0.36 -0.66
CA ALA A 30 -7.17 -0.12 -0.83
C ALA A 30 -6.92 1.16 -1.65
N GLU A 31 -7.70 1.38 -2.70
CA GLU A 31 -7.63 2.57 -3.55
C GLU A 31 -8.16 3.82 -2.84
N GLU A 32 -9.20 3.69 -2.02
CA GLU A 32 -9.67 4.78 -1.17
C GLU A 32 -8.59 5.20 -0.17
N PHE A 33 -7.95 4.23 0.48
CA PHE A 33 -6.85 4.52 1.39
C PHE A 33 -5.67 5.17 0.66
N SER A 34 -5.29 4.68 -0.54
CA SER A 34 -4.15 5.21 -1.30
C SER A 34 -4.35 6.67 -1.74
N ARG A 35 -5.59 7.10 -1.98
CA ARG A 35 -5.91 8.51 -2.31
C ARG A 35 -5.76 9.46 -1.14
N ASN A 36 -5.84 8.96 0.10
CA ASN A 36 -5.81 9.75 1.32
C ASN A 36 -4.43 9.77 2.01
N VAL A 37 -3.39 9.27 1.35
CA VAL A 37 -2.03 9.26 1.92
C VAL A 37 -1.44 10.68 1.99
N PRO A 38 -0.57 10.97 2.97
CA PRO A 38 0.01 12.30 3.12
C PRO A 38 0.76 12.79 1.88
N GLN A 39 0.64 14.07 1.56
CA GLN A 39 1.39 14.69 0.49
C GLN A 39 2.91 14.55 0.73
N GLY A 40 3.67 14.28 -0.34
CA GLY A 40 5.11 14.01 -0.24
C GLY A 40 5.47 12.57 0.12
N THR A 41 4.48 11.68 0.22
CA THR A 41 4.69 10.22 0.24
C THR A 41 4.28 9.62 -1.11
N ALA A 42 4.95 8.53 -1.48
CA ALA A 42 4.52 7.66 -2.55
C ALA A 42 3.71 6.50 -1.95
N CYS A 43 2.79 5.93 -2.73
CA CYS A 43 2.06 4.73 -2.33
C CYS A 43 2.10 3.68 -3.44
N MET A 44 2.07 2.41 -3.04
CA MET A 44 1.99 1.26 -3.94
C MET A 44 0.89 0.34 -3.45
N ILE A 45 0.01 -0.10 -4.35
CA ILE A 45 -1.00 -1.14 -4.07
C ILE A 45 -0.49 -2.44 -4.67
N ALA A 46 -0.25 -3.43 -3.81
CA ALA A 46 0.15 -4.78 -4.22
C ALA A 46 -1.04 -5.74 -4.12
N GLU A 47 -1.40 -6.39 -5.22
CA GLU A 47 -2.31 -7.55 -5.20
C GLU A 47 -1.52 -8.77 -4.75
N LEU A 48 -1.80 -9.23 -3.53
CA LEU A 48 -1.28 -10.48 -2.99
C LEU A 48 -2.21 -11.62 -3.43
N LYS A 49 -1.70 -12.46 -4.31
CA LYS A 49 -2.29 -13.79 -4.52
C LYS A 49 -1.89 -14.64 -3.33
N SER A 50 -2.86 -15.03 -2.51
CA SER A 50 -2.61 -16.01 -1.45
C SER A 50 -1.96 -17.25 -2.08
N PRO A 51 -0.76 -17.66 -1.66
CA PRO A 51 -0.28 -18.98 -1.98
C PRO A 51 -1.11 -19.94 -1.11
N LEU A 52 -2.29 -20.32 -1.62
CA LEU A 52 -3.09 -21.46 -1.17
C LEU A 52 -3.18 -21.62 0.36
N ILE A 53 -4.29 -21.12 0.93
CA ILE A 53 -4.98 -21.95 1.93
C ILE A 53 -5.84 -22.92 1.12
#